data_AF-A0A520JEZ5-F1
#
_entry.id   AF-A0A520JEZ5-F1
#
_cell.length_a   1.000
_cell.length_b   1.000
_cell.length_c   1.000
_cell.angle_alpha   90.00
_cell.angle_beta   90.00
_cell.angle_gamma   90.00
#
_symmetry.space_group_name_H-M   'P 1'
#
loop_
_entity.id
_entity.type
_entity.pdbx_description
1 polymer ?
#
loop_
_entity_poly.entity_id
_entity_poly.type
_entity_poly.pdbx_seq_one_letter_code
_entity_poly.pdbx_strand_id
1 'polypeptide(L)'
;MALGDRRPHMVFMAKLGDWIDPQPHGIHVKPADVWVDPSRPTPRALVTHGHADHARGGHGAVWATPETLAIMDARYGEQAGHPVAYGETHDFGEVRATFVPAGHV
;
A
#
# COMPACT_ATOMS: atom_id res chain seq x y z
N MET A 1 -44.67 -16.67 -30.57
CA MET A 1 -44.47 -15.70 -29.47
C MET A 1 -43.08 -15.96 -28.90
N ALA A 2 -42.22 -14.95 -28.96
CA ALA A 2 -40.77 -15.06 -28.89
C ALA A 2 -40.21 -15.11 -27.46
N LEU A 3 -39.14 -15.90 -27.33
CA LEU A 3 -38.04 -15.92 -26.36
C LEU A 3 -38.14 -15.03 -25.11
N GLY A 4 -38.14 -15.69 -23.94
CA GLY A 4 -37.83 -15.08 -22.65
C GLY A 4 -36.38 -14.62 -22.56
N ASP A 5 -36.23 -13.36 -22.14
CA ASP A 5 -35.02 -12.64 -21.79
C ASP A 5 -34.13 -13.43 -20.81
N ARG A 6 -33.07 -14.07 -21.31
CA ARG A 6 -31.96 -14.55 -20.48
C ARG A 6 -30.88 -13.49 -20.48
N ARG A 7 -30.98 -12.52 -19.57
CA ARG A 7 -29.82 -11.67 -19.23
C ARG A 7 -28.75 -12.56 -18.61
N PRO A 8 -27.51 -12.60 -19.14
CA PRO A 8 -26.45 -13.31 -18.46
C PRO A 8 -26.10 -12.51 -17.20
N HIS A 9 -26.35 -13.11 -16.03
CA HIS A 9 -25.73 -12.69 -14.79
C HIS A 9 -24.23 -13.00 -14.91
N MET A 10 -23.48 -12.07 -15.49
CA MET A 10 -22.03 -12.16 -15.54
C MET A 10 -21.49 -11.79 -14.15
N VAL A 11 -21.46 -12.78 -13.26
CA VAL A 11 -20.67 -12.68 -12.02
C VAL A 11 -19.21 -12.53 -12.46
N PHE A 12 -18.67 -11.32 -12.36
CA PHE A 12 -17.23 -11.13 -12.44
C PHE A 12 -16.60 -11.88 -11.27
N MET A 13 -16.07 -13.08 -11.52
CA MET A 13 -15.17 -13.73 -10.57
C MET A 13 -13.93 -12.85 -10.47
N ALA A 14 -13.78 -12.16 -9.33
CA ALA A 14 -12.56 -11.45 -9.00
C ALA A 14 -11.38 -12.43 -9.12
N LYS A 15 -10.42 -12.11 -9.98
CA LYS A 15 -9.18 -12.85 -10.12
C LYS A 15 -8.25 -12.50 -8.97
N LEU A 16 -7.34 -13.43 -8.67
CA LEU A 16 -6.27 -13.16 -7.72
C LEU A 16 -5.52 -11.89 -8.16
N GLY A 17 -5.50 -10.87 -7.29
CA GLY A 17 -4.82 -9.61 -7.54
C GLY A 17 -5.69 -8.47 -8.09
N ASP A 18 -6.98 -8.68 -8.40
CA ASP A 18 -7.87 -7.61 -8.90
C ASP A 18 -8.05 -6.42 -7.92
N TRP A 19 -7.66 -6.63 -6.67
CA TRP A 19 -7.69 -5.66 -5.57
C TRP A 19 -6.38 -4.86 -5.41
N ILE A 20 -5.35 -5.18 -6.21
CA ILE A 20 -4.08 -4.48 -6.29
C ILE A 20 -4.07 -3.68 -7.59
N ASP A 21 -3.80 -2.38 -7.52
CA ASP A 21 -3.86 -1.47 -8.64
C ASP A 21 -2.52 -0.74 -8.82
N PRO A 22 -1.63 -1.28 -9.67
CA PRO A 22 -0.36 -0.65 -9.96
C PRO A 22 -0.54 0.65 -10.72
N GLN A 23 0.09 1.70 -10.24
CA GLN A 23 0.09 3.02 -10.86
C GLN A 23 1.53 3.48 -11.08
N PRO A 24 1.78 4.43 -12.00
CA PRO A 24 3.12 4.99 -12.21
C PRO A 24 3.76 5.60 -10.95
N HIS A 25 2.94 5.89 -9.92
CA HIS A 25 3.35 6.55 -8.70
C HIS A 25 3.23 5.67 -7.46
N GLY A 26 3.09 4.35 -7.59
CA GLY A 26 2.96 3.41 -6.46
C GLY A 26 1.89 2.35 -6.70
N ILE A 27 1.69 1.45 -5.73
CA ILE A 27 0.69 0.38 -5.82
C ILE A 27 -0.45 0.68 -4.84
N HIS A 28 -1.67 0.84 -5.35
CA HIS A 28 -2.85 1.03 -4.52
C HIS A 28 -3.47 -0.31 -4.14
N VAL A 29 -3.67 -0.50 -2.83
CA VAL A 29 -4.38 -1.65 -2.28
C VAL A 29 -5.80 -1.23 -1.97
N LYS A 30 -6.71 -1.44 -2.94
CA LYS A 30 -8.06 -0.87 -2.95
C LYS A 30 -8.88 -1.13 -1.68
N PRO A 31 -8.96 -2.37 -1.14
CA PRO A 31 -9.82 -2.67 0.01
C PRO A 31 -9.34 -2.01 1.31
N ALA A 32 -8.06 -1.67 1.39
CA ALA A 32 -7.47 -1.00 2.54
C ALA A 32 -7.28 0.49 2.36
N ASP A 33 -7.46 1.01 1.14
CA ASP A 33 -7.07 2.37 0.74
C ASP A 33 -5.68 2.78 1.26
N VAL A 34 -4.69 1.92 1.01
CA VAL A 34 -3.26 2.19 1.29
C VAL A 34 -2.46 2.14 0.01
N TRP A 35 -1.35 2.86 0.02
CA TRP A 35 -0.39 2.87 -1.08
C TRP A 35 0.92 2.24 -0.64
N VAL A 36 1.43 1.30 -1.43
CA VAL A 36 2.81 0.80 -1.27
C VAL A 36 3.74 1.65 -2.15
N ASP A 37 4.79 2.18 -1.53
CA ASP A 37 5.80 3.05 -2.12
C ASP A 37 5.25 4.19 -3.02
N PRO A 38 4.30 4.99 -2.51
CA PRO A 38 3.80 6.12 -3.28
C PRO A 38 4.88 7.19 -3.52
N SER A 39 5.14 7.53 -4.78
CA SER A 39 6.14 8.55 -5.15
C SER A 39 5.64 10.00 -5.00
N ARG A 40 4.38 10.17 -4.57
CA ARG A 40 3.71 11.45 -4.28
C ARG A 40 2.96 11.36 -2.95
N PRO A 41 2.70 12.48 -2.24
CA PRO A 41 1.90 12.48 -1.02
C PRO A 41 0.56 11.74 -1.17
N THR A 42 0.25 10.90 -0.19
CA THR A 42 -0.98 10.11 -0.09
C THR A 42 -1.48 10.09 1.36
N PRO A 43 -2.77 9.81 1.61
CA PRO A 43 -3.28 9.73 2.98
C PRO A 43 -2.60 8.65 3.83
N ARG A 44 -2.30 7.48 3.23
CA ARG A 44 -1.70 6.33 3.92
C ARG A 44 -0.67 5.64 3.03
N ALA A 45 0.57 5.55 3.51
CA ALA A 45 1.70 4.97 2.79
C ALA A 45 2.33 3.82 3.59
N LEU A 46 2.51 2.66 2.94
CA LEU A 46 3.43 1.62 3.35
C LEU A 46 4.73 1.85 2.57
N VAL A 47 5.82 2.15 3.26
CA VAL A 47 7.12 2.39 2.62
C VAL A 47 8.03 1.19 2.88
N THR A 48 8.53 0.60 1.81
CA THR A 48 9.27 -0.67 1.87
C THR A 48 10.71 -0.50 2.35
N HIS A 49 11.40 0.56 1.91
CA HIS A 49 12.79 0.83 2.27
C HIS A 49 13.20 2.28 2.00
N GLY A 50 14.36 2.68 2.52
CA GLY A 50 14.83 4.07 2.54
C GLY A 50 15.40 4.62 1.21
N HIS A 51 15.24 3.96 0.06
CA HIS A 51 15.66 4.57 -1.21
C HIS A 51 14.73 5.71 -1.62
N ALA A 52 15.30 6.74 -2.24
CA ALA A 52 14.57 7.99 -2.52
C ALA A 52 13.47 7.83 -3.58
N ASP A 53 13.50 6.80 -4.41
CA ASP A 53 12.44 6.46 -5.36
C ASP A 53 11.21 5.82 -4.69
N HIS A 54 11.34 5.34 -3.45
CA HIS A 54 10.27 4.74 -2.64
C HIS A 54 9.87 5.63 -1.46
N ALA A 55 10.82 5.96 -0.60
CA ALA A 55 10.62 6.74 0.62
C ALA A 55 10.49 8.23 0.30
N ARG A 56 9.25 8.72 0.13
CA ARG A 56 8.92 10.14 -0.08
C ARG A 56 8.24 10.74 1.15
N GLY A 57 8.41 12.04 1.35
CA GLY A 57 7.77 12.77 2.45
C GLY A 57 6.39 13.32 2.11
N GLY A 58 5.66 13.75 3.13
CA GLY A 58 4.38 14.48 2.99
C GLY A 58 3.12 13.61 3.01
N HIS A 59 3.23 12.32 3.33
CA HIS A 59 2.07 11.45 3.51
C HIS A 59 1.32 11.78 4.80
N GLY A 60 0.01 11.52 4.82
CA GLY A 60 -0.82 11.71 6.02
C GLY A 60 -0.52 10.72 7.15
N ALA A 61 -0.08 9.52 6.80
CA ALA A 61 0.41 8.48 7.71
C ALA A 61 1.38 7.56 6.95
N VAL A 62 2.48 7.17 7.59
CA VAL A 62 3.54 6.33 7.00
C VAL A 62 3.81 5.13 7.91
N TRP A 63 3.63 3.91 7.42
CA TRP A 63 4.11 2.71 8.09
C TRP A 63 5.40 2.24 7.41
N ALA A 64 6.46 2.14 8.19
CA ALA A 64 7.76 1.65 7.73
C ALA A 64 8.58 1.15 8.92
N THR A 65 9.72 0.51 8.66
CA THR A 65 10.65 0.18 9.74
C THR A 65 11.15 1.44 10.44
N PRO A 66 11.55 1.36 11.74
CA PRO A 66 12.15 2.50 12.43
C PRO A 66 13.33 3.11 11.67
N GLU A 67 14.15 2.28 11.02
CA GLU A 67 15.29 2.71 10.22
C GLU A 67 14.85 3.47 8.97
N THR A 68 13.81 3.00 8.28
CA THR A 68 13.25 3.69 7.11
C THR A 68 12.65 5.03 7.51
N LEU A 69 11.91 5.10 8.62
CA LEU A 69 11.36 6.37 9.14
C LEU A 69 12.48 7.36 9.50
N ALA A 70 13.57 6.90 10.11
CA ALA A 70 14.73 7.74 10.41
C ALA A 70 15.38 8.32 9.14
N ILE A 71 15.48 7.52 8.07
CA ILE A 71 15.97 8.01 6.76
C ILE A 71 15.01 9.05 6.17
N MET A 72 13.70 8.82 6.27
CA MET A 72 12.69 9.77 5.79
C MET A 72 12.76 11.09 6.56
N ASP A 73 12.87 11.02 7.89
CA ASP A 73 13.00 12.19 8.77
C ASP A 73 14.21 13.05 8.39
N ALA A 74 15.37 12.42 8.24
CA ALA A 74 16.60 13.11 7.85
C ALA A 74 16.52 13.82 6.49
N ARG A 75 15.69 13.34 5.55
CA ARG A 75 15.57 13.89 4.19
C ARG A 75 14.43 14.90 4.04
N TYR A 76 13.31 14.65 4.70
CA TYR A 76 12.05 15.34 4.42
C TYR A 76 11.44 16.00 5.66
N GLY A 77 12.10 15.92 6.82
CA GLY A 77 11.59 16.36 8.11
C GLY A 77 10.64 15.34 8.74
N GLU A 78 10.03 15.72 9.86
CA GLU A 78 9.19 14.82 10.65
C GLU A 78 8.05 14.21 9.81
N GLN A 79 7.91 12.88 9.92
CA GLN A 79 6.83 12.14 9.26
C GLN A 79 5.71 11.83 10.26
N ALA A 80 4.48 11.70 9.77
CA ALA A 80 3.39 11.05 10.51
C ALA A 80 3.63 9.53 10.57
N GLY A 81 4.73 9.14 11.24
CA GLY A 81 5.31 7.80 11.19
C GLY A 81 4.68 6.84 12.20
N HIS A 82 4.41 5.62 11.73
CA HIS A 82 4.03 4.45 12.49
C HIS A 82 5.14 3.41 12.32
N PRO A 83 6.07 3.30 13.29
CA PRO A 83 7.14 2.31 13.19
C PRO A 83 6.56 0.89 13.24
N VAL A 84 7.00 0.03 12.34
CA VAL A 84 6.58 -1.39 12.26
C VAL A 84 7.81 -2.28 12.24
N ALA A 85 7.91 -3.22 13.19
CA ALA A 85 9.02 -4.16 13.21
C ALA A 85 8.82 -5.30 12.19
N TYR A 86 9.90 -5.95 11.77
CA TYR A 86 9.77 -7.18 10.98
C TYR A 86 9.00 -8.26 11.75
N GLY A 87 8.11 -8.96 11.04
CA GLY A 87 7.18 -9.94 11.60
C GLY A 87 5.91 -9.31 12.21
N GLU A 88 5.88 -7.99 12.43
CA GLU A 88 4.69 -7.30 12.91
C GLU A 88 3.66 -7.20 11.79
N THR A 89 2.39 -7.37 12.18
CA THR A 89 1.24 -7.28 11.28
C THR A 89 0.37 -6.12 11.69
N HIS A 90 0.06 -5.24 10.74
CA HIS A 90 -0.88 -4.14 10.92
C HIS A 90 -2.20 -4.44 10.22
N ASP A 91 -3.30 -4.07 10.86
CA ASP A 91 -4.65 -4.25 10.34
C ASP A 91 -5.13 -2.96 9.65
N PHE A 92 -5.66 -3.11 8.44
CA PHE A 92 -6.18 -2.02 7.62
C PHE A 92 -7.62 -2.31 7.18
N GLY A 93 -8.41 -2.95 8.04
CA GLY A 93 -9.76 -3.39 7.76
C GLY A 93 -9.76 -4.74 7.04
N GLU A 94 -10.04 -4.74 5.75
CA GLU A 94 -10.13 -5.97 4.96
C GLU A 94 -8.75 -6.58 4.62
N VAL A 95 -7.67 -5.84 4.87
CA VAL A 95 -6.30 -6.26 4.57
C VAL A 95 -5.46 -6.21 5.83
N ARG A 96 -4.66 -7.25 6.06
CA ARG A 96 -3.56 -7.26 7.02
C ARG A 96 -2.24 -7.21 6.28
N ALA A 97 -1.34 -6.32 6.66
CA ALA A 97 -0.02 -6.20 6.07
C ALA A 97 1.04 -6.59 7.10
N THR A 98 1.91 -7.55 6.75
CA THR A 98 3.04 -7.98 7.57
C THR A 98 4.33 -7.51 6.93
N PHE A 99 5.19 -6.85 7.70
CA PHE A 99 6.51 -6.43 7.23
C PHE A 99 7.47 -7.61 7.36
N VAL A 100 8.10 -8.02 6.26
CA VAL A 100 9.04 -9.15 6.24
C VAL A 100 10.40 -8.69 5.69
N PRO A 101 11.53 -9.24 6.16
CA PRO A 101 12.83 -8.85 5.65
C PRO A 101 12.97 -9.16 4.15
N ALA A 102 13.28 -8.14 3.35
CA ALA A 102 13.45 -8.30 1.91
C ALA A 102 14.86 -8.79 1.51
N GLY A 103 15.82 -8.81 2.45
CA GLY A 103 17.25 -9.01 2.13
C GLY A 103 17.82 -7.85 1.29
N HIS A 104 17.19 -6.67 1.39
CA HIS A 104 17.55 -5.42 0.72
C HIS A 104 17.91 -4.36 1.78
N VAL A 105 18.20 -3.14 1.33
CA VAL A 105 18.50 -1.95 2.16
C VAL A 105 17.43 -1.70 3.21
#